data_AF-A0A128EZK7-F1
#
_entry.id   AF-A0A128EZK7-F1
#
_cell.length_a   1.000
_cell.length_b   1.000
_cell.length_c   1.000
_cell.angle_alpha   90.00
_cell.angle_beta   90.00
_cell.angle_gamma   90.00
#
_symmetry.space_group_name_H-M   'P 1'
#
loop_
_entity.id
_entity.type
_entity.pdbx_description
1 polymer ?
#
loop_
_entity_poly.entity_id
_entity_poly.type
_entity_poly.pdbx_seq_one_letter_code
_entity_poly.pdbx_strand_id
1 'polypeptide(L)'
;MCIQELRKEFEAAVEVAQAEADYYKKWQGRFRRASFFIRVFSVSAFLIATVTAFGAKDSEKLSLALMAVAGILGICDQVFLISSNWRRYAKARLEIELLIAVANIEWAELLSKMTSEDVVSPEHRQAAFQLFKNLVKDTKEISISETRGWDSELEVAMKQLGELTKSSNG
;
A
#
# COMPACT_ATOMS: atom_id res chain seq x y z
N MET A 1 -20.50 -10.20 -31.57
CA MET A 1 -19.44 -9.45 -30.89
C MET A 1 -18.17 -9.63 -31.68
N CYS A 2 -17.66 -8.53 -32.23
CA CYS A 2 -16.43 -8.53 -33.01
C CYS A 2 -15.21 -8.43 -32.08
N ILE A 3 -14.01 -8.64 -32.64
CA ILE A 3 -12.75 -8.59 -31.88
C ILE A 3 -12.53 -7.18 -31.28
N GLN A 4 -12.96 -6.13 -31.98
CA GLN A 4 -12.83 -4.74 -31.53
C GLN A 4 -13.66 -4.46 -30.26
N GLU A 5 -14.87 -5.02 -30.17
CA GLU A 5 -15.69 -4.92 -28.97
C GLU A 5 -15.02 -5.63 -27.78
N LEU A 6 -14.48 -6.84 -27.98
CA LEU A 6 -13.73 -7.54 -26.92
C LEU A 6 -12.48 -6.79 -26.47
N ARG A 7 -11.75 -6.17 -27.40
CA ARG A 7 -10.58 -5.35 -27.07
C ARG A 7 -10.97 -4.17 -26.17
N LYS A 8 -12.08 -3.50 -26.47
CA LYS A 8 -12.58 -2.39 -25.66
C LYS A 8 -12.95 -2.86 -24.24
N GLU A 9 -13.61 -4.02 -24.11
CA GLU A 9 -13.95 -4.60 -22.81
C GLU A 9 -12.70 -5.01 -22.02
N PHE A 10 -11.69 -5.56 -22.70
CA PHE A 10 -10.39 -5.87 -22.08
C PHE A 10 -9.70 -4.61 -21.57
N GLU A 11 -9.64 -3.56 -22.39
CA GLU A 11 -9.06 -2.27 -22.03
C GLU A 11 -9.79 -1.65 -20.82
N ALA A 12 -11.12 -1.75 -20.77
CA ALA A 12 -11.90 -1.30 -19.62
C ALA A 12 -11.56 -2.12 -18.34
N ALA A 13 -11.40 -3.44 -18.44
CA ALA A 13 -10.98 -4.27 -17.31
C ALA A 13 -9.56 -3.92 -16.83
N VAL A 14 -8.64 -3.66 -17.76
CA VAL A 14 -7.29 -3.20 -17.45
C VAL A 14 -7.31 -1.80 -16.82
N GLU A 15 -8.14 -0.88 -17.30
CA GLU A 15 -8.28 0.47 -16.73
C GLU A 15 -8.77 0.42 -15.28
N VAL A 16 -9.75 -0.45 -14.98
CA VAL A 16 -10.21 -0.69 -13.61
C VAL A 16 -9.08 -1.19 -12.72
N ALA A 17 -8.29 -2.15 -13.19
CA ALA A 17 -7.16 -2.67 -12.42
C ALA A 17 -6.04 -1.61 -12.24
N GLN A 18 -5.77 -0.84 -13.29
CA GLN A 18 -4.77 0.22 -13.29
C GLN A 18 -5.16 1.36 -12.32
N ALA A 19 -6.44 1.72 -12.27
CA ALA A 19 -6.95 2.71 -11.33
C ALA A 19 -6.70 2.29 -9.87
N GLU A 20 -6.84 1.00 -9.55
CA GLU A 20 -6.49 0.47 -8.23
C GLU A 20 -4.97 0.51 -7.97
N ALA A 21 -4.15 0.12 -8.95
CA ALA A 21 -2.69 0.23 -8.83
C ALA A 21 -2.24 1.68 -8.59
N ASP A 22 -2.85 2.65 -9.29
CA ASP A 22 -2.56 4.08 -9.14
C ASP A 22 -3.03 4.64 -7.80
N TYR A 23 -4.17 4.17 -7.28
CA TYR A 23 -4.61 4.45 -5.92
C TYR A 23 -3.52 4.04 -4.92
N TYR A 24 -3.03 2.80 -5.02
CA TYR A 24 -1.96 2.30 -4.14
C TYR A 24 -0.65 3.06 -4.30
N LYS A 25 -0.27 3.43 -5.53
CA LYS A 25 0.93 4.25 -5.82
C LYS A 25 0.86 5.61 -5.13
N LYS A 26 -0.30 6.28 -5.22
CA LYS A 26 -0.54 7.59 -4.60
C LYS A 26 -0.39 7.52 -3.09
N TRP A 27 -0.98 6.51 -2.45
CA TRP A 27 -0.91 6.34 -1.00
C TRP A 27 0.47 5.89 -0.54
N GLN A 28 1.13 4.96 -1.25
CA GLN A 28 2.53 4.60 -1.02
C GLN A 28 3.41 5.85 -0.94
N GLY A 29 3.29 6.77 -1.91
CA GLY A 29 4.08 8.01 -1.94
C GLY A 29 3.77 8.97 -0.79
N ARG A 30 2.52 9.01 -0.31
CA ARG A 30 2.12 9.82 0.85
C ARG A 30 2.72 9.26 2.15
N PHE A 31 2.53 7.97 2.41
CA PHE A 31 3.04 7.32 3.63
C PHE A 31 4.56 7.25 3.67
N ARG A 32 5.22 7.04 2.52
CA ARG A 32 6.69 7.09 2.43
C ARG A 32 7.23 8.45 2.82
N ARG A 33 6.61 9.54 2.34
CA ARG A 33 7.00 10.91 2.72
C ARG A 33 6.74 11.19 4.20
N ALA A 34 5.57 10.80 4.71
CA ALA A 34 5.26 10.94 6.13
C ALA A 34 6.28 10.21 7.02
N SER A 35 6.60 8.95 6.70
CA SER A 35 7.61 8.18 7.46
C SER A 35 8.98 8.84 7.40
N PHE A 36 9.39 9.35 6.23
CA PHE A 36 10.64 10.08 6.09
C PHE A 36 10.70 11.30 7.01
N PHE A 37 9.66 12.15 7.00
CA PHE A 37 9.62 13.34 7.86
C PHE A 37 9.65 12.97 9.34
N ILE A 38 8.85 11.98 9.77
CA ILE A 38 8.84 11.55 11.18
C ILE A 38 10.22 11.08 11.61
N ARG A 39 10.90 10.24 10.81
CA ARG A 39 12.26 9.79 11.12
C ARG A 39 13.26 10.92 11.20
N VAL A 40 13.22 11.85 10.24
CA VAL A 40 14.10 13.02 10.24
C VAL A 40 13.86 13.87 11.49
N PHE A 41 12.61 14.14 11.86
CA PHE A 41 12.29 14.89 13.08
C PHE A 41 12.69 14.16 14.35
N SER A 42 12.44 12.84 14.47
CA SER A 42 12.86 12.04 15.62
C SER A 42 14.36 12.06 15.82
N VAL A 43 15.13 11.81 14.75
CA VAL A 43 16.60 11.80 14.79
C VAL A 43 17.13 13.19 15.11
N SER A 44 16.57 14.23 14.49
CA SER A 44 16.99 15.61 14.76
C SER A 44 16.72 16.02 16.20
N ALA A 45 15.52 15.72 16.73
CA ALA A 45 15.16 15.98 18.11
C ALA A 45 16.09 15.24 19.10
N PHE A 46 16.39 13.98 18.82
CA PHE A 46 17.31 13.18 19.63
C PHE A 46 18.73 13.74 19.62
N LEU A 47 19.25 14.14 18.46
CA LEU A 47 20.58 14.74 18.35
C LEU A 47 20.67 16.09 19.07
N ILE A 48 19.67 16.95 18.92
CA ILE A 48 19.62 18.24 19.64
C ILE A 48 19.52 17.99 21.15
N ALA A 49 18.69 17.04 21.59
CA ALA A 49 18.58 16.66 23.00
C ALA A 49 19.94 16.20 23.56
N THR A 50 20.67 15.40 22.78
CA THR A 50 21.99 14.89 23.16
C THR A 50 23.00 16.04 23.28
N VAL A 51 23.10 16.91 22.26
CA VAL A 51 24.04 18.04 22.28
C VAL A 51 23.71 19.02 23.42
N THR A 52 22.43 19.32 23.65
CA THR A 52 22.00 20.22 24.73
C THR A 52 22.19 19.63 26.12
N ALA A 53 22.19 18.30 26.28
CA ALA A 53 22.53 17.64 27.53
C ALA A 53 24.01 17.86 27.93
N PHE A 54 24.91 17.91 26.96
CA PHE A 54 26.36 18.06 27.21
C PHE A 54 26.87 19.52 27.14
N GLY A 55 26.09 20.46 26.58
CA GLY A 55 26.54 21.81 26.23
C GLY A 55 26.29 22.93 27.26
N ALA A 56 25.24 22.87 28.09
CA ALA A 56 24.94 23.92 29.07
C ALA A 56 24.13 23.41 30.29
N LYS A 57 24.43 23.94 31.48
CA LYS A 57 23.78 23.54 32.75
C LYS A 57 22.29 23.91 32.82
N ASP A 58 21.85 24.92 32.07
CA ASP A 58 20.47 25.41 32.09
C ASP A 58 19.57 24.77 31.01
N SER A 59 20.11 23.88 30.16
CA SER A 59 19.37 23.24 29.06
C SER A 59 18.84 21.84 29.39
N GLU A 60 18.93 21.39 30.64
CA GLU A 60 18.48 20.06 31.08
C GLU A 60 16.98 19.82 30.80
N LYS A 61 16.13 20.80 31.10
CA LYS A 61 14.68 20.73 30.84
C LYS A 61 14.37 20.64 29.34
N LEU A 62 15.13 21.36 28.51
CA LEU A 62 14.97 21.34 27.06
C LEU A 62 15.42 19.98 26.48
N SER A 63 16.52 19.44 26.98
CA SER A 63 17.01 18.11 26.58
C SER A 63 15.98 17.02 26.91
N LEU A 64 15.45 17.01 28.13
CA LEU A 64 14.40 16.07 28.54
C LEU A 64 13.13 16.20 27.68
N ALA A 65 12.68 17.43 27.41
CA ALA A 65 11.53 17.66 26.55
C ALA A 65 11.76 17.14 25.12
N LEU A 66 12.94 17.38 24.55
CA LEU A 66 13.29 16.91 23.20
C LEU A 66 13.44 15.38 23.14
N MET A 67 13.99 14.75 24.17
CA MET A 67 14.02 13.28 24.27
C MET A 67 12.62 12.70 24.35
N ALA A 68 11.72 13.30 25.14
CA ALA A 68 10.33 12.88 25.23
C ALA A 68 9.62 13.02 23.87
N VAL A 69 9.84 14.12 23.14
CA VAL A 69 9.29 14.32 21.79
C VAL A 69 9.84 13.27 20.81
N ALA A 70 11.15 12.98 20.84
CA ALA A 70 11.75 11.96 19.98
C ALA A 70 11.16 10.56 20.28
N GLY A 71 10.94 10.24 21.55
CA GLY A 71 10.28 9.01 21.99
C GLY A 71 8.83 8.92 21.50
N ILE A 72 8.04 9.99 21.69
CA ILE A 72 6.65 10.05 21.20
C ILE A 72 6.59 9.89 19.69
N LEU A 73 7.45 10.57 18.94
CA LEU A 73 7.50 10.44 17.48
C LEU A 73 7.88 9.02 17.03
N GLY A 74 8.80 8.36 17.75
CA GLY A 74 9.15 6.95 17.53
C GLY A 74 7.97 6.01 17.78
N ILE A 75 7.24 6.21 18.88
CA ILE A 75 6.02 5.46 19.19
C ILE A 75 4.94 5.75 18.15
N CYS A 76 4.77 6.99 17.71
CA CYS A 76 3.83 7.34 16.65
C CYS A 76 4.14 6.63 15.34
N ASP A 77 5.41 6.52 14.92
CA ASP A 77 5.75 5.74 13.70
C ASP A 77 5.37 4.26 13.83
N GLN A 78 5.51 3.69 15.04
CA GLN A 78 5.11 2.31 15.33
C GLN A 78 3.58 2.14 15.40
N VAL A 79 2.88 2.98 16.16
CA VAL A 79 1.43 2.91 16.38
C VAL A 79 0.65 3.24 15.12
N PHE A 80 1.05 4.28 14.39
CA PHE A 80 0.40 4.65 13.13
C PHE A 80 0.91 3.83 11.95
N LEU A 81 1.82 2.88 12.18
CA LEU A 81 2.32 1.91 11.21
C LEU A 81 2.80 2.55 9.91
N ILE A 82 3.28 3.80 9.95
CA ILE A 82 3.50 4.62 8.74
C ILE A 82 4.58 3.96 7.86
N SER A 83 5.60 3.40 8.51
CA SER A 83 6.63 2.53 7.91
C SER A 83 6.09 1.23 7.30
N SER A 84 5.05 0.63 7.90
CA SER A 84 4.42 -0.61 7.41
C SER A 84 3.51 -0.31 6.21
N ASN A 85 2.71 0.75 6.32
CA ASN A 85 1.67 1.11 5.38
C ASN A 85 2.23 1.38 3.97
N TRP A 86 3.35 2.11 3.84
CA TRP A 86 3.91 2.33 2.50
C TRP A 86 4.42 1.03 1.84
N ARG A 87 4.95 0.07 2.62
CA ARG A 87 5.40 -1.24 2.08
C ARG A 87 4.21 -2.09 1.67
N ARG A 88 3.14 -2.09 2.46
CA ARG A 88 1.89 -2.79 2.15
C ARG A 88 1.28 -2.28 0.85
N TYR A 89 1.16 -0.97 0.70
CA TYR A 89 0.70 -0.36 -0.55
C TYR A 89 1.64 -0.66 -1.72
N ALA A 90 2.95 -0.71 -1.50
CA ALA A 90 3.89 -1.12 -2.54
C ALA A 90 3.68 -2.58 -2.97
N LYS A 91 3.44 -3.48 -2.02
CA LYS A 91 3.16 -4.90 -2.27
C LYS A 91 1.85 -5.07 -3.06
N ALA A 92 0.74 -4.49 -2.58
CA ALA A 92 -0.55 -4.56 -3.25
C ALA A 92 -0.46 -4.01 -4.68
N ARG A 93 0.23 -2.87 -4.87
CA ARG A 93 0.48 -2.30 -6.20
C ARG A 93 1.22 -3.28 -7.12
N LEU A 94 2.31 -3.88 -6.65
CA LEU A 94 3.11 -4.82 -7.45
C LEU A 94 2.32 -6.08 -7.81
N GLU A 95 1.48 -6.58 -6.90
CA GLU A 95 0.60 -7.72 -7.18
C GLU A 95 -0.43 -7.38 -8.26
N ILE A 96 -1.02 -6.19 -8.24
CA ILE A 96 -1.96 -5.74 -9.29
C ILE A 96 -1.23 -5.49 -10.62
N GLU A 97 -0.07 -4.85 -10.61
CA GLU A 97 0.77 -4.64 -11.81
C GLU A 97 1.15 -5.99 -12.45
N LEU A 98 1.42 -7.02 -11.64
CA LEU A 98 1.68 -8.38 -12.10
C LEU A 98 0.43 -9.01 -12.73
N LEU A 99 -0.75 -8.88 -12.10
CA LEU A 99 -2.02 -9.38 -12.67
C LEU A 99 -2.31 -8.75 -14.04
N ILE A 100 -2.10 -7.44 -14.18
CA ILE A 100 -2.26 -6.73 -15.46
C ILE A 100 -1.28 -7.28 -16.50
N ALA A 101 0.00 -7.49 -16.13
CA ALA A 101 0.99 -8.03 -17.04
C ALA A 101 0.64 -9.45 -17.52
N VAL A 102 0.20 -10.33 -16.60
CA VAL A 102 -0.26 -11.69 -16.93
C VAL A 102 -1.49 -11.64 -17.83
N ALA A 103 -2.48 -10.81 -17.49
CA ALA A 103 -3.69 -10.68 -18.31
C ALA A 103 -3.41 -10.18 -19.72
N ASN A 104 -2.42 -9.29 -19.90
CA ASN A 104 -1.98 -8.86 -21.24
C ASN A 104 -1.35 -10.00 -22.04
N ILE A 105 -0.56 -10.88 -21.40
CA ILE A 105 0.03 -12.06 -22.03
C ILE A 105 -1.08 -13.04 -22.44
N GLU A 106 -2.00 -13.36 -21.54
CA GLU A 106 -3.13 -14.26 -21.81
C GLU A 106 -4.05 -13.71 -22.90
N TRP A 107 -4.28 -12.39 -22.91
CA TRP A 107 -5.04 -11.72 -23.96
C TRP A 107 -4.35 -11.81 -25.31
N ALA A 108 -3.04 -11.57 -25.37
CA ALA A 108 -2.25 -11.70 -26.60
C ALA A 108 -2.27 -13.14 -27.14
N GLU A 109 -2.16 -14.13 -26.25
CA GLU A 109 -2.28 -15.54 -26.61
C GLU A 109 -3.67 -15.84 -27.17
N LEU A 110 -4.73 -15.36 -26.51
CA LEU A 110 -6.10 -15.56 -26.95
C LEU A 110 -6.34 -14.92 -28.34
N LEU A 111 -5.86 -13.70 -28.55
CA LEU A 111 -5.93 -13.01 -29.85
C LEU A 111 -5.22 -13.78 -30.96
N SER A 112 -4.06 -14.39 -30.68
CA SER A 112 -3.32 -15.18 -31.68
C SER A 112 -4.09 -16.40 -32.20
N LYS A 113 -5.06 -16.89 -31.40
CA LYS A 113 -5.94 -18.01 -31.74
C LYS A 113 -7.19 -17.57 -32.51
N MET A 114 -7.48 -16.26 -32.59
CA MET A 114 -8.64 -15.73 -33.31
C MET A 114 -8.25 -15.39 -34.77
N THR A 115 -8.60 -16.26 -35.70
CA THR A 115 -8.35 -16.10 -37.15
C THR A 115 -9.46 -15.29 -37.84
N SER A 116 -9.40 -13.95 -37.80
CA SER A 116 -10.25 -12.95 -38.53
C SER A 116 -11.76 -12.94 -38.21
N GLU A 117 -12.54 -11.89 -38.43
CA GLU A 117 -12.45 -10.49 -37.95
C GLU A 117 -13.90 -10.02 -37.59
N ASP A 118 -14.94 -10.72 -38.07
CA ASP A 118 -16.34 -10.31 -37.86
C ASP A 118 -17.03 -10.98 -36.66
N VAL A 119 -16.83 -12.28 -36.42
CA VAL A 119 -17.56 -13.00 -35.37
C VAL A 119 -16.64 -13.93 -34.60
N VAL A 120 -16.35 -13.54 -33.35
CA VAL A 120 -15.59 -14.37 -32.41
C VAL A 120 -16.43 -15.58 -32.01
N SER A 121 -15.81 -16.77 -32.04
CA SER A 121 -16.45 -18.01 -31.62
C SER A 121 -16.98 -17.91 -30.17
N PRO A 122 -18.07 -18.61 -29.83
CA PRO A 122 -18.61 -18.59 -28.46
C PRO A 122 -17.58 -18.98 -27.40
N GLU A 123 -16.71 -19.94 -27.72
CA GLU A 123 -15.65 -20.43 -26.84
C GLU A 123 -14.59 -19.35 -26.55
N HIS A 124 -14.08 -18.69 -27.60
CA HIS A 124 -13.12 -17.60 -27.46
C HIS A 124 -13.73 -16.39 -26.72
N ARG A 125 -15.00 -16.11 -26.96
CA ARG A 125 -15.74 -15.08 -26.25
C ARG A 125 -15.85 -15.39 -24.75
N GLN A 126 -16.19 -16.63 -24.41
CA GLN A 126 -16.28 -17.06 -23.02
C GLN A 126 -14.92 -16.99 -22.32
N ALA A 127 -13.85 -17.44 -22.99
CA ALA A 127 -12.49 -17.33 -22.48
C ALA A 127 -12.09 -15.87 -22.23
N ALA A 128 -12.40 -14.96 -23.15
CA ALA A 128 -12.16 -13.53 -22.99
C ALA A 128 -12.91 -12.96 -21.78
N PHE A 129 -14.22 -13.22 -21.65
CA PHE A 129 -14.98 -12.74 -20.50
C PHE A 129 -14.48 -13.32 -19.17
N GLN A 130 -14.07 -14.57 -19.16
CA GLN A 130 -13.50 -15.19 -17.95
C GLN A 130 -12.19 -14.50 -17.56
N LEU A 131 -11.32 -14.20 -18.53
CA LEU A 131 -10.11 -13.41 -18.32
C LEU A 131 -10.42 -12.04 -17.71
N PHE A 132 -11.38 -11.30 -18.28
CA PHE A 132 -11.74 -9.95 -17.80
C PHE A 132 -12.28 -10.01 -16.37
N LYS A 133 -13.18 -10.97 -16.12
CA LYS A 133 -13.80 -11.19 -14.81
C LYS A 133 -12.75 -11.57 -13.77
N ASN A 134 -11.81 -12.45 -14.11
CA ASN A 134 -10.73 -12.86 -13.22
C ASN A 134 -9.83 -11.68 -12.88
N LEU A 135 -9.39 -10.90 -13.89
CA LEU A 135 -8.56 -9.71 -13.66
C LEU A 135 -9.22 -8.73 -12.67
N VAL A 136 -10.50 -8.39 -12.89
CA VAL A 136 -11.23 -7.47 -12.00
C VAL A 136 -11.44 -8.08 -10.62
N LYS A 137 -11.86 -9.34 -10.54
CA LYS A 137 -12.11 -10.05 -9.28
C LYS A 137 -10.84 -10.13 -8.44
N ASP A 138 -9.75 -10.61 -9.02
CA ASP A 138 -8.50 -10.86 -8.29
C ASP A 138 -7.85 -9.54 -7.86
N THR A 139 -7.97 -8.48 -8.67
CA THR A 139 -7.58 -7.12 -8.27
C THR A 139 -8.38 -6.62 -7.06
N LYS A 140 -9.70 -6.87 -7.04
CA LYS A 140 -10.55 -6.51 -5.88
C LYS A 140 -10.25 -7.37 -4.66
N GLU A 141 -9.91 -8.63 -4.84
CA GLU A 141 -9.50 -9.52 -3.74
C GLU A 141 -8.20 -9.03 -3.09
N ILE A 142 -7.22 -8.53 -3.86
CA ILE A 142 -6.03 -7.86 -3.31
C ILE A 142 -6.47 -6.67 -2.45
N SER A 143 -7.40 -5.85 -2.94
CA SER A 143 -7.85 -4.67 -2.22
C SER A 143 -8.57 -4.99 -0.90
N ILE A 144 -9.41 -6.04 -0.91
CA ILE A 144 -10.11 -6.55 0.28
C ILE A 144 -9.12 -7.16 1.26
N SER A 145 -8.17 -7.97 0.78
CA SER A 145 -7.14 -8.61 1.60
C SER A 145 -6.27 -7.57 2.30
N GLU A 146 -5.87 -6.53 1.57
CA GLU A 146 -5.13 -5.40 2.11
C GLU A 146 -5.93 -4.69 3.20
N THR A 147 -7.20 -4.38 2.95
CA THR A 147 -8.09 -3.73 3.94
C THR A 147 -8.25 -4.58 5.20
N ARG A 148 -8.46 -5.89 5.08
CA ARG A 148 -8.56 -6.80 6.24
C ARG A 148 -7.26 -6.85 7.06
N GLY A 149 -6.12 -6.73 6.39
CA GLY A 149 -4.83 -6.58 7.07
C GLY A 149 -4.73 -5.31 7.92
N TRP A 150 -5.52 -4.25 7.64
CA TRP A 150 -5.57 -3.05 8.50
C TRP A 150 -6.21 -3.38 9.84
N ASP A 151 -7.36 -4.04 9.82
CA ASP A 151 -8.12 -4.34 11.02
C ASP A 151 -7.27 -5.16 12.01
N SER A 152 -6.58 -6.20 11.51
CA SER A 152 -5.73 -7.04 12.36
C SER A 152 -4.52 -6.30 12.93
N GLU A 153 -3.87 -5.44 12.16
CA GLU A 153 -2.69 -4.70 12.64
C GLU A 153 -3.08 -3.58 13.61
N LEU A 154 -4.23 -2.93 13.40
CA LEU A 154 -4.77 -1.92 14.29
C LEU A 154 -5.16 -2.52 15.65
N GLU A 155 -5.77 -3.70 15.66
CA GLU A 155 -6.05 -4.44 16.90
C GLU A 155 -4.78 -4.76 17.69
N VAL A 156 -3.70 -5.18 17.01
CA VAL A 156 -2.40 -5.46 17.65
C VAL A 156 -1.79 -4.18 18.21
N ALA A 157 -1.77 -3.08 17.44
CA ALA A 157 -1.24 -1.80 17.88
C ALA A 157 -2.02 -1.25 19.10
N MET A 158 -3.35 -1.39 19.12
CA MET A 158 -4.19 -1.00 20.25
C MET A 158 -3.88 -1.82 21.51
N LYS A 159 -3.66 -3.14 21.38
CA LYS A 159 -3.26 -3.99 22.50
C LYS A 159 -1.92 -3.56 23.09
N GLN A 160 -0.91 -3.33 22.24
CA GLN A 160 0.41 -2.86 22.66
C GLN A 160 0.35 -1.49 23.36
N LEU A 161 -0.47 -0.56 22.84
CA LEU A 161 -0.69 0.73 23.48
C LEU A 161 -1.36 0.60 24.86
N GLY A 162 -2.31 -0.33 24.99
CA GLY A 162 -2.95 -0.67 26.26
C GLY A 162 -1.98 -1.29 27.29
N GLU A 163 -0.98 -2.04 26.85
CA GLU A 163 0.06 -2.61 27.72
C GLU A 163 1.04 -1.54 28.22
N LEU A 164 1.50 -0.65 27.33
CA LEU A 164 2.41 0.46 27.68
C LEU A 164 1.77 1.45 28.66
N THR A 165 0.47 1.73 28.51
CA THR A 165 -0.26 2.62 29.43
C THR A 165 -0.50 1.99 30.80
N LYS A 166 -0.65 0.66 30.87
CA LYS A 166 -0.76 -0.06 32.15
C LYS A 166 0.57 -0.16 32.89
N SER A 167 1.69 -0.36 32.18
CA SER A 167 3.01 -0.45 32.83
C SER A 167 3.53 0.90 33.35
N SER A 168 2.97 2.03 32.91
CA SER A 168 3.35 3.37 33.38
C SER A 168 2.66 3.80 34.68
N ASN A 169 1.66 3.04 35.17
CA ASN A 169 0.85 3.38 36.35
C ASN A 169 1.12 2.46 37.58
N GLY A 170 2.18 1.64 37.54
CA GLY A 170 2.64 0.81 38.65
C GLY A 170 4.10 1.09 38.95
#